data_AF-J4GP02-F1
#
_entry.id   AF-J4GP02-F1
#
_cell.length_a   1.000
_cell.length_b   1.000
_cell.length_c   1.000
_cell.angle_alpha   90.00
_cell.angle_beta   90.00
_cell.angle_gamma   90.00
#
_symmetry.space_group_name_H-M   'P 1'
#
loop_
_entity.id
_entity.type
_entity.pdbx_description
1 polymer ?
#
loop_
_entity_poly.entity_id
_entity_poly.type
_entity_poly.pdbx_seq_one_letter_code
_entity_poly.pdbx_strand_id
1 'polypeptide(L)'
;MSLVKLPFLLLNVRSVYATLTPPTPQVPANERAKTTISERVFSTVCRACTLVLKSLLCTGSILEVVVILAAQWPSLQLSEVILSLLVNGPRSLVGRIALSRAFLVGCGLVNIGAFIRIRCYRALGRHFTYEIAIKDDHQLVTSGPYSYVRHPSYTSGLICWAGMVLACVGHGS
;
A
#
# COMPACT_ATOMS: atom_id res chain seq x y z
N MET A 1 -9.81 -13.69 19.93
CA MET A 1 -9.11 -12.78 18.99
C MET A 1 -8.13 -13.58 18.19
N SER A 2 -8.10 -13.39 16.87
CA SER A 2 -7.16 -14.16 16.04
C SER A 2 -5.84 -13.41 15.93
N LEU A 3 -4.91 -13.70 16.84
CA LEU A 3 -3.51 -13.25 16.73
C LEU A 3 -2.87 -13.66 15.38
N VAL A 4 -3.46 -14.68 14.73
CA VAL A 4 -3.09 -15.14 13.39
C VAL A 4 -3.25 -14.05 12.32
N LYS A 5 -4.08 -13.01 12.54
CA LYS A 5 -4.25 -11.90 11.58
C LYS A 5 -3.05 -10.94 11.57
N LEU A 6 -2.30 -10.84 12.67
CA LEU A 6 -1.16 -9.93 12.83
C LEU A 6 -0.09 -10.05 11.73
N PRO A 7 0.45 -11.23 11.41
CA PRO A 7 1.47 -11.34 10.35
C PRO A 7 0.97 -10.84 8.99
N PHE A 8 -0.32 -11.05 8.67
CA PHE A 8 -0.91 -10.57 7.41
C PHE A 8 -1.04 -9.05 7.38
N LEU A 9 -1.44 -8.43 8.51
CA LEU A 9 -1.53 -6.97 8.61
C LEU A 9 -0.17 -6.30 8.50
N LEU A 10 0.84 -6.82 9.21
CA LEU A 10 2.21 -6.31 9.14
C LEU A 10 2.82 -6.46 7.74
N LEU A 11 2.58 -7.62 7.11
CA LEU A 11 3.00 -7.86 5.74
C LEU A 11 2.31 -6.90 4.77
N ASN A 12 0.99 -6.66 4.92
CA ASN A 12 0.28 -5.68 4.12
C ASN A 12 0.83 -4.27 4.29
N VAL A 13 1.09 -3.81 5.52
CA VAL A 13 1.70 -2.49 5.77
C VAL A 13 3.01 -2.35 5.01
N ARG A 14 3.89 -3.36 5.09
CA ARG A 14 5.15 -3.37 4.35
C ARG A 14 4.93 -3.33 2.85
N SER A 15 4.01 -4.15 2.33
CA SER A 15 3.74 -4.26 0.89
C SER A 15 3.12 -2.98 0.33
N VAL A 16 2.18 -2.36 1.03
CA VAL A 16 1.59 -1.06 0.68
C VAL A 16 2.65 0.03 0.70
N TYR A 17 3.46 0.10 1.76
CA TYR A 17 4.54 1.08 1.86
C TYR A 17 5.55 0.94 0.72
N ALA A 18 6.01 -0.28 0.43
CA ALA A 18 6.95 -0.56 -0.64
C ALA A 18 6.36 -0.27 -2.02
N THR A 19 5.06 -0.49 -2.24
CA THR A 19 4.41 -0.24 -3.53
C THR A 19 4.21 1.26 -3.78
N LEU A 20 3.78 2.01 -2.77
CA LEU A 20 3.39 3.41 -2.91
C LEU A 20 4.53 4.41 -2.62
N THR A 21 5.71 3.90 -2.25
CA THR A 21 6.92 4.72 -2.06
C THR A 21 7.85 4.55 -3.25
N PRO A 22 8.20 5.63 -3.98
CA PRO A 22 9.15 5.54 -5.07
C PRO A 22 10.54 5.13 -4.56
N PRO A 23 11.26 4.25 -5.26
CA PRO A 23 12.63 3.88 -4.90
C PRO A 23 13.64 4.99 -5.23
N THR A 24 13.26 5.90 -6.12
CA THR A 24 14.11 6.96 -6.66
C THR A 24 13.67 8.33 -6.14
N PRO A 25 14.61 9.24 -5.88
CA PRO A 25 14.30 10.63 -5.55
C PRO A 25 13.60 11.31 -6.73
N GLN A 26 12.91 12.42 -6.45
CA GLN A 26 12.24 13.19 -7.48
C GLN A 26 13.22 13.68 -8.55
N VAL A 27 12.76 13.73 -9.80
CA VAL A 27 13.55 14.29 -10.89
C VAL A 27 13.75 15.78 -10.63
N PRO A 28 14.99 16.30 -10.71
CA PRO A 28 15.29 17.72 -10.60
C PRO A 28 14.44 18.56 -11.58
N ALA A 29 14.04 19.78 -11.17
CA ALA A 29 13.09 20.58 -11.94
C ALA A 29 13.57 20.95 -13.36
N ASN A 30 14.87 21.00 -13.57
CA ASN A 30 15.55 21.25 -14.85
C ASN A 30 15.52 20.06 -15.81
N GLU A 31 15.33 18.83 -15.32
CA GLU A 31 15.28 17.59 -16.12
C GLU A 31 13.83 17.12 -16.39
N ARG A 32 12.83 17.84 -15.87
CA ARG A 32 11.41 17.53 -16.10
C ARG A 32 11.00 17.93 -17.51
N ALA A 33 10.23 17.08 -18.18
CA ALA A 33 9.65 17.43 -19.47
C ALA A 33 8.79 18.71 -19.34
N LYS A 34 8.73 19.52 -20.41
CA LYS A 34 7.84 20.68 -20.46
C LYS A 34 6.39 20.19 -20.47
N THR A 35 5.78 20.13 -19.29
CA THR A 35 4.42 19.64 -19.11
C THR A 35 3.38 20.76 -19.23
N THR A 36 2.23 20.42 -19.80
CA THR A 36 1.03 21.26 -19.84
C THR A 36 0.50 21.51 -18.41
N ILE A 37 -0.29 22.57 -18.22
CA ILE A 37 -0.91 22.87 -16.91
C ILE A 37 -1.76 21.68 -16.42
N SER A 38 -2.54 21.07 -17.32
CA SER A 38 -3.35 19.87 -17.02
C SER A 38 -2.49 18.71 -16.50
N GLU A 39 -1.33 18.45 -17.10
CA GLU A 39 -0.41 17.39 -16.68
C GLU A 39 0.20 17.66 -15.30
N ARG A 40 0.52 18.93 -14.99
CA ARG A 40 1.01 19.33 -13.66
C ARG A 40 -0.05 19.15 -12.58
N VAL A 41 -1.28 19.57 -12.87
CA VAL A 41 -2.42 19.37 -11.96
C VAL A 41 -2.64 17.87 -11.76
N PHE A 42 -2.74 17.10 -12.84
CA PHE A 42 -2.92 15.65 -12.79
C PHE A 42 -1.83 14.96 -11.97
N SER A 43 -0.55 15.25 -12.24
CA SER A 43 0.59 14.70 -11.49
C SER A 43 0.51 15.04 -10.00
N THR A 44 0.13 16.27 -9.66
CA THR A 44 -0.02 16.70 -8.26
C THR A 44 -1.17 15.99 -7.57
N VAL A 45 -2.32 15.86 -8.23
CA VAL A 45 -3.46 15.09 -7.74
C VAL A 45 -3.08 13.63 -7.54
N CYS A 46 -2.45 12.97 -8.51
CA CYS A 46 -2.01 11.58 -8.38
C CYS A 46 -1.03 11.38 -7.22
N ARG A 47 -0.08 12.30 -7.00
CA ARG A 47 0.85 12.25 -5.87
C ARG A 47 0.12 12.41 -4.54
N ALA A 48 -0.79 13.38 -4.44
CA ALA A 48 -1.61 13.60 -3.25
C ALA A 48 -2.48 12.37 -2.95
N CYS A 49 -3.19 11.83 -3.95
CA CYS A 49 -3.98 10.61 -3.82
C CYS A 49 -3.11 9.42 -3.38
N THR A 50 -1.91 9.26 -3.95
CA THR A 50 -0.99 8.18 -3.57
C THR A 50 -0.54 8.31 -2.11
N LEU A 51 -0.22 9.53 -1.67
CA LEU A 51 0.17 9.81 -0.29
C LEU A 51 -0.99 9.54 0.68
N VAL A 52 -2.17 10.07 0.38
CA VAL A 52 -3.38 9.91 1.18
C VAL A 52 -3.75 8.43 1.29
N LEU A 53 -3.83 7.71 0.17
CA LEU A 53 -4.14 6.28 0.16
C LEU A 53 -3.11 5.47 0.95
N LYS A 54 -1.81 5.73 0.77
CA LYS A 54 -0.74 5.08 1.53
C LYS A 54 -0.94 5.29 3.04
N SER A 55 -1.14 6.54 3.45
CA SER A 55 -1.30 6.90 4.86
C SER A 55 -2.56 6.25 5.46
N LEU A 56 -3.69 6.33 4.78
CA LEU A 56 -4.94 5.73 5.25
C LEU A 56 -4.81 4.22 5.44
N LEU A 57 -4.24 3.51 4.46
CA LEU A 57 -4.14 2.05 4.50
C LEU A 57 -3.13 1.55 5.52
N CYS A 58 -1.96 2.20 5.61
CA CYS A 58 -0.96 1.86 6.61
C CYS A 58 -1.50 2.15 8.02
N THR A 59 -2.09 3.31 8.24
CA THR A 59 -2.66 3.68 9.54
C THR A 59 -3.80 2.74 9.92
N GLY A 60 -4.74 2.43 9.03
CA GLY A 60 -5.82 1.49 9.30
C GLY A 60 -5.32 0.12 9.75
N SER A 61 -4.34 -0.44 9.02
CA SER A 61 -3.74 -1.73 9.38
C SER A 61 -2.97 -1.69 10.70
N ILE A 62 -2.28 -0.59 11.00
CA ILE A 62 -1.57 -0.39 12.28
C ILE A 62 -2.55 -0.27 13.43
N LEU A 63 -3.63 0.51 13.28
CA LEU A 63 -4.68 0.64 14.28
C LEU A 63 -5.32 -0.71 14.58
N GLU A 64 -5.57 -1.53 13.56
CA GLU A 64 -6.10 -2.87 13.75
C GLU A 64 -5.13 -3.77 14.53
N VAL A 65 -3.83 -3.72 14.23
CA VAL A 65 -2.79 -4.41 15.02
C VAL A 65 -2.81 -3.96 16.48
N VAL A 66 -2.88 -2.64 16.72
CA VAL A 66 -2.92 -2.06 18.07
C VAL A 66 -4.15 -2.53 18.84
N VAL A 67 -5.33 -2.57 18.21
CA VAL A 67 -6.57 -3.09 18.82
C VAL A 67 -6.46 -4.57 19.15
N ILE A 68 -5.93 -5.39 18.24
CA ILE A 68 -5.73 -6.83 18.48
C ILE A 68 -4.79 -7.07 19.67
N LEU A 69 -3.69 -6.31 19.76
CA LEU A 69 -2.75 -6.41 20.87
C LEU A 69 -3.34 -5.93 22.19
N ALA A 70 -4.05 -4.79 22.19
CA ALA A 70 -4.72 -4.29 23.39
C ALA A 70 -5.71 -5.31 23.94
N ALA A 71 -6.52 -5.93 23.07
CA ALA A 71 -7.49 -6.93 23.45
C ALA A 71 -6.90 -8.19 24.10
N GLN A 72 -5.62 -8.48 23.86
CA GLN A 72 -4.94 -9.65 24.42
C GLN A 72 -4.50 -9.45 25.89
N TRP A 73 -4.26 -8.20 26.31
CA TRP A 73 -3.84 -7.85 27.67
C TRP A 73 -4.77 -6.81 28.31
N PRO A 74 -5.99 -7.19 28.71
CA PRO A 74 -6.96 -6.28 29.32
C PRO A 74 -6.55 -5.81 30.72
N SER A 75 -5.58 -6.44 31.37
CA SER A 75 -5.09 -6.05 32.70
C SER A 75 -4.31 -4.74 32.73
N LEU A 76 -3.87 -4.23 31.57
CA LEU A 76 -3.11 -2.98 31.46
C LEU A 76 -4.06 -1.78 31.29
N GLN A 77 -3.88 -0.72 32.09
CA GLN A 77 -4.63 0.54 31.94
C GLN A 77 -4.49 1.14 30.54
N LEU A 78 -3.34 0.96 29.88
CA LEU A 78 -3.13 1.40 28.50
C LEU A 78 -4.05 0.69 27.50
N SER A 79 -4.32 -0.60 27.70
CA SER A 79 -5.24 -1.35 26.84
C SER A 79 -6.66 -0.76 26.90
N GLU A 80 -7.10 -0.39 28.09
CA GLU A 80 -8.40 0.23 28.31
C GLU A 80 -8.55 1.60 27.64
N VAL A 81 -7.51 2.43 27.70
CA VAL A 81 -7.47 3.71 27.01
C VAL A 81 -7.47 3.52 25.49
N ILE A 82 -6.67 2.59 24.98
CA ILE A 82 -6.60 2.28 23.55
C ILE A 82 -7.95 1.79 23.02
N LEU A 83 -8.58 0.85 23.71
CA LEU A 83 -9.86 0.28 23.30
C LEU A 83 -10.99 1.32 23.36
N SER A 84 -11.01 2.19 24.38
CA SER A 84 -12.05 3.23 24.46
C SER A 84 -11.91 4.33 23.40
N LEU A 85 -10.68 4.63 22.96
CA LEU A 85 -10.43 5.60 21.89
C LEU A 85 -10.65 5.03 20.48
N LEU A 86 -10.26 3.77 20.26
CA LEU A 86 -10.25 3.17 18.91
C LEU A 86 -11.48 2.31 18.61
N VAL A 87 -12.17 1.78 19.62
CA VAL A 87 -13.36 0.94 19.44
C VAL A 87 -14.60 1.73 19.85
N ASN A 88 -15.33 2.23 18.86
CA ASN A 88 -16.60 2.91 19.10
C ASN A 88 -17.74 1.88 19.25
N GLY A 89 -17.99 1.45 20.49
CA GLY A 89 -19.10 0.54 20.82
C GLY A 89 -18.75 -0.54 21.86
N PRO A 90 -19.56 -1.60 21.97
CA PRO A 90 -19.33 -2.67 22.94
C PRO A 90 -18.07 -3.46 22.59
N ARG A 91 -17.31 -3.87 23.61
CA ARG A 91 -16.03 -4.60 23.45
C ARG A 91 -16.17 -5.95 22.74
N SER A 92 -17.38 -6.49 22.66
CA SER A 92 -17.70 -7.68 21.86
C SER A 92 -17.48 -7.46 20.36
N LEU A 93 -17.41 -6.20 19.87
CA LEU A 93 -17.03 -5.87 18.50
C LEU A 93 -15.59 -6.22 18.18
N VAL A 94 -14.69 -6.09 19.16
CA VAL A 94 -13.30 -6.55 19.01
C VAL A 94 -13.31 -8.03 18.67
N GLY A 95 -14.20 -8.79 19.34
CA GLY A 95 -14.66 -10.16 19.04
C GLY A 95 -14.77 -10.55 17.56
N ARG A 96 -15.15 -9.58 16.73
CA ARG A 96 -15.47 -9.78 15.31
C ARG A 96 -14.29 -9.57 14.38
N ILE A 97 -13.15 -9.08 14.89
CA ILE A 97 -11.92 -8.97 14.11
C ILE A 97 -11.41 -10.38 13.82
N ALA A 98 -11.65 -10.81 12.58
CA ALA A 98 -11.41 -12.17 12.13
C ALA A 98 -10.76 -12.19 10.76
N LEU A 99 -10.16 -13.33 10.43
CA LEU A 99 -9.68 -13.62 9.08
C LEU A 99 -10.87 -14.01 8.21
N SER A 100 -11.40 -13.07 7.45
CA SER A 100 -12.35 -13.40 6.39
C SER A 100 -11.62 -13.92 5.15
N ARG A 101 -12.34 -14.72 4.35
CA ARG A 101 -11.84 -15.17 3.03
C ARG A 101 -11.51 -13.99 2.13
N ALA A 102 -12.36 -12.95 2.15
CA ALA A 102 -12.13 -11.71 1.43
C ALA A 102 -10.84 -11.01 1.87
N PHE A 103 -10.59 -10.92 3.19
CA PHE A 103 -9.34 -10.36 3.71
C PHE A 103 -8.11 -11.15 3.23
N LEU A 104 -8.16 -12.47 3.27
CA LEU A 104 -7.04 -13.32 2.83
C LEU A 104 -6.76 -13.17 1.33
N VAL A 105 -7.81 -13.16 0.49
CA VAL A 105 -7.67 -12.94 -0.96
C VAL A 105 -7.16 -11.53 -1.22
N GLY A 106 -7.69 -10.52 -0.54
CA GLY A 106 -7.25 -9.13 -0.66
C GLY A 106 -5.78 -8.96 -0.28
N CYS A 107 -5.37 -9.52 0.85
CA CYS A 107 -3.97 -9.56 1.28
C CYS A 107 -3.08 -10.28 0.25
N GLY A 108 -3.52 -11.42 -0.29
CA GLY A 108 -2.81 -12.13 -1.36
C GLY A 108 -2.59 -11.24 -2.59
N LEU A 109 -3.62 -10.56 -3.06
CA LEU A 109 -3.55 -9.64 -4.20
C LEU A 109 -2.59 -8.46 -3.94
N VAL A 110 -2.67 -7.82 -2.77
CA VAL A 110 -1.75 -6.73 -2.39
C VAL A 110 -0.29 -7.21 -2.43
N ASN A 111 -0.02 -8.40 -1.90
CA ASN A 111 1.33 -8.95 -1.87
C ASN A 111 1.85 -9.35 -3.25
N ILE A 112 1.00 -9.94 -4.10
CA ILE A 112 1.35 -10.26 -5.49
C ILE A 112 1.65 -8.98 -6.27
N GLY A 113 0.77 -7.98 -6.17
CA GLY A 113 0.99 -6.68 -6.81
C GLY A 113 2.27 -6.01 -6.31
N ALA A 114 2.51 -5.99 -5.00
CA ALA A 114 3.73 -5.43 -4.42
C ALA A 114 4.98 -6.15 -4.91
N PHE A 115 4.96 -7.49 -5.00
CA PHE A 115 6.06 -8.27 -5.53
C PHE A 115 6.38 -7.87 -6.99
N ILE A 116 5.36 -7.83 -7.85
CA ILE A 116 5.53 -7.41 -9.26
C ILE A 116 6.09 -5.98 -9.32
N ARG A 117 5.55 -5.07 -8.50
CA ARG A 117 5.98 -3.67 -8.45
C ARG A 117 7.45 -3.55 -8.04
N ILE A 118 7.89 -4.26 -7.01
CA ILE A 118 9.29 -4.29 -6.57
C ILE A 118 10.20 -4.84 -7.67
N ARG A 119 9.75 -5.86 -8.43
CA ARG A 119 10.50 -6.36 -9.58
C ARG A 119 10.60 -5.33 -10.70
N CYS A 120 9.55 -4.52 -10.92
CA CYS A 120 9.59 -3.40 -11.86
C CYS A 120 10.59 -2.33 -11.41
N TYR A 121 10.60 -1.97 -10.12
CA TYR A 121 11.55 -1.03 -9.54
C TYR A 121 12.99 -1.49 -9.71
N ARG A 122 13.25 -2.78 -9.49
CA ARG A 122 14.59 -3.36 -9.67
C ARG A 122 15.01 -3.43 -11.13
N ALA A 123 14.09 -3.72 -12.05
CA ALA A 123 14.38 -3.79 -13.48
C ALA A 123 14.68 -2.39 -14.07
N LEU A 124 13.89 -1.37 -13.72
CA LEU A 124 14.11 0.00 -14.20
C LEU A 124 15.22 0.74 -13.44
N GLY A 125 15.45 0.42 -12.17
CA GLY A 125 16.48 1.06 -11.34
C GLY A 125 16.38 2.58 -11.34
N ARG A 126 17.48 3.26 -11.72
CA ARG A 126 17.57 4.74 -11.81
C ARG A 126 16.63 5.37 -12.86
N HIS A 127 16.11 4.57 -13.79
CA HIS A 127 15.17 4.99 -14.83
C HIS A 127 13.72 4.94 -14.35
N PHE A 128 13.45 4.37 -13.16
CA PHE A 128 12.11 4.43 -12.60
C PHE A 128 11.82 5.87 -12.14
N THR A 129 10.85 6.53 -12.75
CA THR A 129 10.35 7.83 -12.31
C THR A 129 8.83 7.81 -12.27
N TYR A 130 8.24 8.42 -11.23
CA TYR A 130 6.78 8.66 -11.19
C TYR A 130 6.36 9.81 -12.12
N GLU A 131 7.32 10.64 -12.52
CA GLU A 131 7.16 11.78 -13.42
C GLU A 131 7.63 11.39 -14.82
N ILE A 132 6.94 11.90 -15.84
CA ILE A 132 7.38 11.75 -17.23
C ILE A 132 8.62 12.63 -17.40
N ALA A 133 9.79 12.00 -17.45
CA ALA A 133 11.06 12.65 -17.70
C ALA A 133 11.78 11.92 -18.84
N ILE A 134 12.30 12.67 -19.80
CA ILE A 134 13.22 12.16 -20.80
C ILE A 134 14.61 12.47 -20.24
N LYS A 135 15.30 11.44 -19.74
CA LYS A 135 16.71 11.55 -19.37
C LYS A 135 17.55 11.32 -20.61
N ASP A 136 18.66 12.04 -20.75
CA ASP A 136 19.55 11.92 -21.91
C ASP A 136 20.08 10.48 -22.12
N ASP A 137 20.23 9.72 -21.03
CA ASP A 137 20.64 8.30 -21.00
C ASP A 137 19.46 7.31 -20.91
N HIS A 138 18.27 7.63 -21.45
CA HIS A 138 17.13 6.70 -21.33
C HIS A 138 17.38 5.41 -22.14
N GLN A 139 17.53 4.29 -21.44
CA GLN A 139 17.64 2.97 -22.06
C GLN A 139 16.31 2.23 -22.01
N LEU A 140 15.98 1.55 -23.11
CA LEU A 140 14.83 0.65 -23.14
C LEU A 140 15.11 -0.59 -22.30
N VAL A 141 14.36 -0.76 -21.20
CA VAL A 141 14.45 -1.95 -20.35
C VAL A 141 13.46 -3.01 -20.84
N THR A 142 13.98 -4.13 -21.33
CA THR A 142 13.19 -5.30 -21.76
C THR A 142 13.36 -6.52 -20.86
N SER A 143 14.07 -6.39 -19.73
CA SER A 143 14.34 -7.48 -18.80
C SER A 143 13.32 -7.56 -17.66
N GLY A 144 13.24 -8.72 -17.00
CA GLY A 144 12.33 -8.93 -15.87
C GLY A 144 10.85 -8.83 -16.30
N PRO A 145 9.97 -8.17 -15.52
CA PRO A 145 8.55 -8.05 -15.86
C PRO A 145 8.28 -7.39 -17.23
N TYR A 146 9.20 -6.54 -17.68
CA TYR A 146 9.10 -5.82 -18.96
C TYR A 146 9.29 -6.71 -20.19
N SER A 147 9.78 -7.94 -20.01
CA SER A 147 9.86 -8.94 -21.10
C SER A 147 8.50 -9.53 -21.48
N TYR A 148 7.51 -9.46 -20.59
CA TYR A 148 6.19 -10.05 -20.79
C TYR A 148 5.14 -9.01 -21.20
N VAL A 149 5.17 -7.82 -20.60
CA VAL A 149 4.19 -6.75 -20.82
C VAL A 149 4.91 -5.41 -20.85
N ARG A 150 4.41 -4.44 -21.62
CA ARG A 150 5.03 -3.10 -21.75
C ARG A 150 4.93 -2.25 -20.48
N HIS A 151 3.83 -2.39 -19.72
CA HIS A 151 3.56 -1.59 -18.51
C HIS A 151 3.21 -2.43 -17.26
N PRO A 152 4.09 -3.37 -16.84
CA PRO A 152 3.82 -4.29 -15.73
C PRO A 152 3.65 -3.56 -14.40
N SER A 153 4.29 -2.39 -14.24
CA SER A 153 4.14 -1.53 -13.07
C SER A 153 2.71 -0.98 -12.91
N TYR A 154 2.01 -0.67 -14.01
CA TYR A 154 0.61 -0.23 -13.95
C TYR A 154 -0.33 -1.39 -13.61
N THR A 155 -0.13 -2.56 -14.23
CA THR A 155 -0.87 -3.78 -13.88
C THR A 155 -0.71 -4.11 -12.40
N SER A 156 0.51 -4.01 -11.85
CA SER A 156 0.75 -4.23 -10.43
C SER A 156 0.00 -3.24 -9.52
N GLY A 157 -0.13 -1.97 -9.95
CA GLY A 157 -0.89 -0.96 -9.23
C GLY A 157 -2.38 -1.29 -9.17
N LEU A 158 -2.95 -1.76 -10.28
CA LEU A 158 -4.36 -2.19 -10.36
C LEU A 158 -4.62 -3.42 -9.46
N ILE A 159 -3.73 -4.41 -9.48
CA ILE A 159 -3.82 -5.59 -8.63
C ILE A 159 -3.77 -5.19 -7.14
N CYS A 160 -2.82 -4.32 -6.76
CA CYS A 160 -2.75 -3.80 -5.40
C CYS A 160 -4.04 -3.07 -5.00
N TRP A 161 -4.57 -2.22 -5.86
CA TRP A 161 -5.78 -1.46 -5.59
C TRP A 161 -7.00 -2.37 -5.39
N ALA A 162 -7.19 -3.36 -6.27
CA ALA A 162 -8.24 -4.36 -6.12
C ALA A 162 -8.09 -5.17 -4.82
N GLY A 163 -6.86 -5.57 -4.48
CA GLY A 163 -6.57 -6.27 -3.23
C GLY A 163 -6.87 -5.45 -1.99
N MET A 164 -6.55 -4.15 -2.00
CA MET A 164 -6.85 -3.21 -0.91
C MET A 164 -8.35 -3.09 -0.69
N VAL A 165 -9.11 -2.84 -1.76
CA VAL A 165 -10.57 -2.74 -1.69
C VAL A 165 -11.16 -4.01 -1.09
N LEU A 166 -10.73 -5.18 -1.58
CA LEU A 166 -11.23 -6.46 -1.10
C LEU A 166 -10.87 -6.74 0.36
N ALA A 167 -9.69 -6.32 0.81
CA ALA A 167 -9.27 -6.45 2.20
C ALA A 167 -10.12 -5.58 3.14
N CYS A 168 -10.44 -4.34 2.73
CA CYS A 168 -11.23 -3.41 3.53
C CYS A 168 -12.72 -3.77 3.64
N VAL A 169 -13.31 -4.35 2.59
CA VAL A 169 -14.74 -4.75 2.61
C VAL A 169 -14.96 -6.15 3.20
N GLY A 170 -13.88 -6.84 3.58
CA GLY A 170 -13.96 -8.15 4.20
C GLY A 170 -14.63 -8.07 5.58
N HIS A 171 -15.44 -9.07 5.91
CA HIS A 171 -16.04 -9.16 7.24
C HIS A 171 -14.95 -9.18 8.31
N GLY A 172 -15.09 -8.36 9.36
CA GLY A 172 -14.13 -8.29 10.46
C GLY A 172 -12.84 -7.54 10.13
N SER A 173 -12.87 -6.65 9.13
CA SER A 173 -11.83 -5.65 8.83
C SER A 173 -12.36 -4.22 9.02
#